data_AF-A0A1Y4WLN8-F1
#
_entry.id   AF-A0A1Y4WLN8-F1
#
_cell.length_a   1.000
_cell.length_b   1.000
_cell.length_c   1.000
_cell.angle_alpha   90.00
_cell.angle_beta   90.00
_cell.angle_gamma   90.00
#
_symmetry.space_group_name_H-M   'P 1'
#
loop_
_entity.id
_entity.type
_entity.pdbx_description
1 polymer ?
#
loop_
_entity_poly.entity_id
_entity_poly.type
_entity_poly.pdbx_seq_one_letter_code
_entity_poly.pdbx_strand_id
1 'polypeptide(L)'
;MRLPKLIARLREKLRPVTGSRITGPDGQSFLLVGWTDRGGQVLVCAPCRDFDKPHFFFRYGRGREICLLLEDARPMEPHDNLPLSRRWELERFFRQRRAPGDPTNWEQAMAAWNAYNACQVPEQLHRPFYVNLLQREDWATAFTRRGKFALRIGTDDCEPRPHFHYVRPDGTGAAVSLTEPAWLSPAEDRLSPEERSELAAVLAGPAPSYYFPGTVYQALLALWNDQNGGDSFHAPVDEDAAMPDYSRLSGPPLP
;
A
#
# COMPACT_ATOMS: atom_id res chain seq x y z
N MET A 1 2.61 20.28 34.48
CA MET A 1 3.32 20.35 33.18
C MET A 1 2.97 19.09 32.39
N ARG A 2 2.22 19.21 31.28
CA ARG A 2 1.56 18.05 30.62
C ARG A 2 2.58 17.17 29.88
N LEU A 3 2.69 15.91 30.30
CA LEU A 3 3.53 14.83 29.77
C LEU A 3 3.63 14.76 28.21
N PRO A 4 2.57 15.05 27.42
CA PRO A 4 2.64 15.03 25.96
C PRO A 4 3.59 16.08 25.35
N LYS A 5 3.72 17.26 25.96
CA LYS A 5 4.63 18.32 25.46
C LYS A 5 6.10 17.99 25.73
N LEU A 6 6.38 17.22 26.79
CA LEU A 6 7.73 16.76 27.11
C LEU A 6 8.16 15.64 26.17
N ILE A 7 7.26 14.70 25.83
CA ILE A 7 7.51 13.63 24.86
C ILE A 7 7.71 14.19 23.45
N ALA A 8 6.91 15.19 23.03
CA ALA A 8 7.10 15.85 21.74
C ALA A 8 8.46 16.58 21.65
N ARG A 9 8.85 17.33 22.68
CA ARG A 9 10.16 17.99 22.76
C ARG A 9 11.33 17.01 22.85
N LEU A 10 11.16 15.88 23.52
CA LEU A 10 12.16 14.81 23.55
C LEU A 10 12.27 14.11 22.20
N ARG A 11 11.16 13.90 21.48
CA ARG A 11 11.19 13.39 20.10
C ARG A 11 11.89 14.35 19.14
N GLU A 12 11.72 15.66 19.29
CA GLU A 12 12.50 16.65 18.52
C GLU A 12 14.00 16.63 18.88
N LYS A 13 14.34 16.51 20.17
CA LYS A 13 15.75 16.49 20.64
C LYS A 13 16.47 15.15 20.41
N LEU A 14 15.74 14.06 20.29
CA LEU A 14 16.27 12.70 20.11
C LEU A 14 16.16 12.19 18.67
N ARG A 15 15.62 13.00 17.73
CA ARG A 15 15.73 12.69 16.30
C ARG A 15 17.20 12.79 15.92
N PRO A 16 17.85 11.69 15.50
CA PRO A 16 19.17 11.81 14.91
C PRO A 16 19.06 12.77 13.72
N VAL A 17 20.05 13.65 13.59
CA VAL A 17 20.15 14.58 12.46
C VAL A 17 20.34 13.73 11.21
N THR A 18 19.72 14.08 10.08
CA THR A 18 20.04 13.43 8.79
C THR A 18 21.56 13.37 8.59
N GLY A 19 22.06 12.20 8.22
CA GLY A 19 23.48 11.88 8.12
C GLY A 19 24.07 11.24 9.39
N SER A 20 23.30 11.13 10.47
CA SER A 20 23.76 10.41 11.67
C SER A 20 23.92 8.92 11.37
N ARG A 21 25.03 8.35 11.85
CA ARG A 21 25.24 6.89 11.84
C ARG A 21 24.43 6.24 12.94
N ILE A 22 23.76 5.14 12.58
CA ILE A 22 23.00 4.26 13.47
C ILE A 22 23.61 2.88 13.35
N THR A 23 23.94 2.25 14.47
CA THR A 23 24.46 0.87 14.48
C THR A 23 23.32 -0.10 14.81
N GLY A 24 23.14 -1.09 13.93
CA GLY A 24 22.19 -2.18 14.11
C GLY A 24 22.67 -3.22 15.14
N PRO A 25 21.79 -4.15 15.54
CA PRO A 25 22.08 -5.18 16.55
C PRO A 25 23.21 -6.15 16.14
N ASP A 26 23.40 -6.33 14.84
CA ASP A 26 24.40 -7.15 14.17
C ASP A 26 25.72 -6.39 13.91
N GLY A 27 25.82 -5.13 14.35
CA GLY A 27 26.95 -4.25 14.07
C GLY A 27 26.90 -3.61 12.68
N GLN A 28 25.84 -3.85 11.89
CA GLN A 28 25.64 -3.18 10.60
C GLN A 28 25.46 -1.68 10.82
N SER A 29 26.16 -0.86 10.03
CA SER A 29 26.08 0.59 10.13
C SER A 29 25.10 1.13 9.09
N PHE A 30 24.18 1.97 9.54
CA PHE A 30 23.17 2.65 8.74
C PHE A 30 23.37 4.15 8.83
N LEU A 31 23.05 4.87 7.76
CA LEU A 31 22.93 6.31 7.72
C LEU A 31 21.46 6.67 7.70
N LEU A 32 21.05 7.53 8.63
CA LEU A 32 19.71 8.08 8.63
C LEU A 32 19.59 9.15 7.54
N VAL A 33 18.77 8.90 6.52
CA VAL A 33 18.38 9.92 5.54
C VAL A 33 17.38 10.88 6.16
N GLY A 34 16.45 10.37 6.97
CA GLY A 34 15.56 11.23 7.72
C GLY A 34 14.34 10.51 8.28
N TRP A 35 13.42 11.32 8.76
CA TRP A 35 12.16 10.87 9.32
C TRP A 35 11.02 11.37 8.47
N THR A 36 10.08 10.49 8.19
CA THR A 36 8.81 10.85 7.59
C THR A 36 7.91 11.53 8.63
N ASP A 37 6.89 12.26 8.18
CA ASP A 37 6.00 12.99 9.11
C ASP A 37 5.22 12.09 10.06
N ARG A 38 4.93 10.83 9.68
CA ARG A 38 4.29 9.85 10.59
C ARG A 38 5.31 9.06 11.41
N GLY A 39 6.57 9.52 11.43
CA GLY A 39 7.62 9.02 12.31
C GLY A 39 8.29 7.72 11.85
N GLY A 40 8.18 7.36 10.57
CA GLY A 40 8.99 6.30 9.98
C GLY A 40 10.42 6.80 9.70
N GLN A 41 11.38 5.88 9.76
CA GLN A 41 12.79 6.16 9.50
C GLN A 41 13.19 5.67 8.12
N VAL A 42 13.91 6.49 7.37
CA VAL A 42 14.52 6.09 6.09
C VAL A 42 16.03 5.98 6.28
N LEU A 43 16.57 4.80 6.02
CA LEU A 43 17.95 4.42 6.36
C LEU A 43 18.67 3.84 5.13
N VAL A 44 19.98 4.08 5.03
CA VAL A 44 20.84 3.53 3.96
C VAL A 44 22.04 2.83 4.59
N CYS A 45 22.43 1.65 4.11
CA CYS A 45 23.60 0.93 4.63
C CYS A 45 24.93 1.63 4.35
N ALA A 46 25.90 1.53 5.28
CA ALA A 46 27.21 2.14 5.16
C ALA A 46 28.32 1.42 5.98
N PRO A 47 29.10 0.47 5.41
CA PRO A 47 28.90 -0.20 4.12
C PRO A 47 27.87 -1.34 4.22
N CYS A 48 27.18 -1.67 3.15
CA CYS A 48 26.31 -2.85 3.09
C CYS A 48 27.12 -4.14 3.03
N ARG A 49 26.66 -5.16 3.75
CA ARG A 49 27.23 -6.52 3.76
C ARG A 49 26.27 -7.59 3.24
N ASP A 50 24.99 -7.28 3.19
CA ASP A 50 23.93 -8.26 3.00
C ASP A 50 23.46 -8.34 1.55
N PHE A 51 23.58 -7.24 0.79
CA PHE A 51 23.04 -7.15 -0.56
C PHE A 51 24.06 -6.60 -1.54
N ASP A 52 24.04 -7.13 -2.76
CA ASP A 52 24.85 -6.72 -3.90
C ASP A 52 24.20 -5.59 -4.72
N LYS A 53 23.03 -5.09 -4.29
CA LYS A 53 22.23 -4.10 -5.00
C LYS A 53 21.97 -2.85 -4.16
N PRO A 54 21.90 -1.64 -4.77
CA PRO A 54 21.54 -0.43 -4.04
C PRO A 54 20.15 -0.47 -3.42
N HIS A 55 20.06 -0.17 -2.13
CA HIS A 55 18.80 -0.22 -1.38
C HIS A 55 18.76 0.73 -0.18
N PHE A 56 17.57 0.92 0.35
CA PHE A 56 17.30 1.63 1.58
C PHE A 56 16.24 0.88 2.40
N PHE A 57 16.23 1.12 3.70
CA PHE A 57 15.26 0.55 4.62
C PHE A 57 14.26 1.61 5.04
N PHE A 58 12.99 1.21 5.11
CA PHE A 58 11.95 2.00 5.75
C PHE A 58 11.46 1.29 7.01
N ARG A 59 11.78 1.86 8.18
CA ARG A 59 11.30 1.36 9.48
C ARG A 59 10.08 2.15 9.92
N TYR A 60 8.98 1.47 10.25
CA TYR A 60 7.73 2.10 10.62
C TYR A 60 6.93 1.28 11.63
N GLY A 61 6.03 1.95 12.36
CA GLY A 61 5.14 1.28 13.32
C GLY A 61 5.89 0.53 14.43
N ARG A 62 5.32 -0.60 14.88
CA ARG A 62 5.85 -1.45 15.96
C ARG A 62 7.04 -2.31 15.51
N GLY A 63 8.08 -1.69 14.98
CA GLY A 63 9.30 -2.38 14.53
C GLY A 63 9.14 -3.11 13.19
N ARG A 64 8.20 -2.68 12.34
CA ARG A 64 8.16 -3.17 10.95
C ARG A 64 9.27 -2.50 10.17
N GLU A 65 9.89 -3.26 9.28
CA GLU A 65 10.92 -2.81 8.37
C GLU A 65 10.65 -3.43 7.01
N ILE A 66 10.92 -2.66 5.95
CA ILE A 66 10.95 -3.18 4.59
C ILE A 66 12.22 -2.65 3.91
N CYS A 67 12.84 -3.49 3.10
CA CYS A 67 13.99 -3.15 2.28
C CYS A 67 13.50 -2.86 0.84
N LEU A 68 13.87 -1.70 0.30
CA LEU A 68 13.50 -1.29 -1.06
C LEU A 68 14.75 -0.96 -1.87
N LEU A 69 14.71 -1.24 -3.16
CA LEU A 69 15.80 -0.88 -4.07
C LEU A 69 15.85 0.63 -4.29
N LEU A 70 17.06 1.22 -4.32
CA LEU A 70 17.25 2.64 -4.63
C LEU A 70 17.05 2.96 -6.12
N GLU A 71 17.05 1.96 -6.99
CA GLU A 71 16.97 2.15 -8.43
C GLU A 71 15.54 2.48 -8.91
N ASP A 72 14.54 1.87 -8.28
CA ASP A 72 13.14 1.93 -8.69
C ASP A 72 12.16 1.93 -7.50
N ALA A 73 12.67 1.93 -6.26
CA ALA A 73 11.88 1.87 -5.04
C ALA A 73 10.89 0.71 -4.98
N ARG A 74 11.25 -0.44 -5.57
CA ARG A 74 10.49 -1.70 -5.38
C ARG A 74 10.96 -2.45 -4.14
N PRO A 75 10.09 -3.26 -3.50
CA PRO A 75 10.51 -4.16 -2.44
C PRO A 75 11.61 -5.10 -2.94
N MET A 76 12.61 -5.35 -2.10
CA MET A 76 13.65 -6.31 -2.41
C MET A 76 13.13 -7.75 -2.36
N GLU A 77 12.27 -8.03 -1.39
CA GLU A 77 11.53 -9.29 -1.28
C GLU A 77 10.18 -9.15 -2.02
N PRO A 78 9.88 -9.99 -3.02
CA PRO A 78 8.71 -9.82 -3.89
C PRO A 78 7.37 -10.05 -3.19
N HIS A 79 7.38 -10.58 -1.97
CA HIS A 79 6.17 -10.83 -1.17
C HIS A 79 5.88 -9.74 -0.13
N ASP A 80 6.83 -8.82 0.09
CA ASP A 80 6.64 -7.70 1.02
C ASP A 80 5.90 -6.56 0.34
N ASN A 81 4.94 -5.97 1.05
CA ASN A 81 4.20 -4.80 0.57
C ASN A 81 4.07 -3.71 1.63
N LEU A 82 3.99 -2.47 1.16
CA LEU A 82 3.69 -1.29 1.97
C LEU A 82 2.24 -0.84 1.76
N PRO A 83 1.45 -0.58 2.81
CA PRO A 83 0.14 0.05 2.68
C PRO A 83 0.20 1.38 1.93
N LEU A 84 -0.87 1.76 1.22
CA LEU A 84 -0.89 2.95 0.35
C LEU A 84 -0.42 4.21 1.09
N SER A 85 -0.92 4.46 2.31
CA SER A 85 -0.49 5.63 3.07
C SER A 85 0.99 5.65 3.42
N ARG A 86 1.65 4.49 3.50
CA ARG A 86 3.10 4.40 3.69
C ARG A 86 3.86 4.70 2.41
N ARG A 87 3.32 4.34 1.25
CA ARG A 87 3.89 4.72 -0.05
C ARG A 87 3.80 6.23 -0.26
N TRP A 88 2.62 6.82 -0.01
CA TRP A 88 2.42 8.27 -0.09
C TRP A 88 3.30 9.03 0.90
N GLU A 89 3.48 8.47 2.09
CA GLU A 89 4.40 9.00 3.08
C GLU A 89 5.85 8.99 2.60
N LEU A 90 6.33 7.87 2.03
CA LEU A 90 7.66 7.77 1.44
C LEU A 90 7.83 8.68 0.24
N GLU A 91 6.85 8.74 -0.67
CA GLU A 91 6.88 9.60 -1.84
C GLU A 91 7.00 11.06 -1.44
N ARG A 92 6.14 11.51 -0.51
CA ARG A 92 6.19 12.89 -0.01
C ARG A 92 7.53 13.17 0.67
N PHE A 93 8.02 12.24 1.50
CA PHE A 93 9.33 12.37 2.13
C PHE A 93 10.44 12.51 1.09
N PHE A 94 10.47 11.67 0.06
CA PHE A 94 11.53 11.67 -0.94
C PHE A 94 11.49 12.88 -1.87
N ARG A 95 10.31 13.45 -2.14
CA ARG A 95 10.17 14.70 -2.90
C ARG A 95 10.56 15.95 -2.10
N GLN A 96 10.56 15.88 -0.76
CA GLN A 96 10.86 17.04 0.08
C GLN A 96 12.30 17.53 -0.12
N ARG A 97 12.43 18.85 -0.19
CA ARG A 97 13.68 19.60 -0.08
C ARG A 97 13.69 20.34 1.25
N ARG A 98 14.87 20.55 1.82
CA ARG A 98 14.99 21.35 3.05
C ARG A 98 14.86 22.84 2.77
N ALA A 99 15.52 23.31 1.71
CA ALA A 99 15.40 24.67 1.21
C ALA A 99 15.30 24.69 -0.34
N PRO A 100 14.84 25.80 -0.94
CA PRO A 100 14.93 25.98 -2.38
C PRO A 100 16.38 25.83 -2.86
N GLY A 101 16.62 24.92 -3.81
CA GLY A 101 17.95 24.61 -4.34
C GLY A 101 18.65 23.40 -3.69
N ASP A 102 18.20 22.95 -2.52
CA ASP A 102 18.77 21.75 -1.87
C ASP A 102 18.36 20.46 -2.61
N PRO A 103 19.21 19.42 -2.59
CA PRO A 103 18.81 18.10 -3.07
C PRO A 103 17.61 17.58 -2.27
N THR A 104 16.73 16.90 -2.97
CA THR A 104 15.65 16.10 -2.41
C THR A 104 16.19 15.02 -1.47
N ASN A 105 15.34 14.51 -0.58
CA ASN A 105 15.74 13.39 0.28
C ASN A 105 16.08 12.13 -0.52
N TRP A 106 15.54 11.97 -1.73
CA TRP A 106 15.90 10.88 -2.66
C TRP A 106 17.35 11.01 -3.13
N GLU A 107 17.72 12.19 -3.63
CA GLU A 107 19.09 12.51 -4.06
C GLU A 107 20.08 12.36 -2.89
N GLN A 108 19.68 12.74 -1.67
CA GLN A 108 20.48 12.52 -0.47
C GLN A 108 20.67 11.02 -0.15
N ALA A 109 19.64 10.18 -0.30
CA ALA A 109 19.74 8.74 -0.06
C ALA A 109 20.72 8.07 -1.05
N MET A 110 20.66 8.45 -2.33
CA MET A 110 21.57 7.94 -3.35
C MET A 110 23.00 8.41 -3.13
N ALA A 111 23.20 9.70 -2.84
CA ALA A 111 24.52 10.23 -2.51
C ALA A 111 25.12 9.53 -1.29
N ALA A 112 24.30 9.24 -0.28
CA ALA A 112 24.71 8.47 0.88
C ALA A 112 25.09 7.03 0.49
N TRP A 113 24.30 6.33 -0.32
CA TRP A 113 24.67 4.98 -0.77
C TRP A 113 26.00 4.97 -1.53
N ASN A 114 26.12 5.84 -2.54
CA ASN A 114 27.28 5.93 -3.42
C ASN A 114 28.57 6.33 -2.67
N ALA A 115 28.47 7.12 -1.60
CA ALA A 115 29.64 7.49 -0.80
C ALA A 115 30.22 6.34 0.04
N TYR A 116 29.44 5.30 0.35
CA TYR A 116 29.83 4.27 1.32
C TYR A 116 29.81 2.83 0.80
N ASN A 117 29.32 2.58 -0.41
CA ASN A 117 29.18 1.24 -0.98
C ASN A 117 29.96 1.10 -2.29
N ALA A 118 30.50 -0.09 -2.55
CA ALA A 118 31.25 -0.35 -3.78
C ALA A 118 30.34 -0.39 -5.02
N CYS A 119 29.15 -0.98 -4.88
CA CYS A 119 28.11 -0.95 -5.91
C CYS A 119 27.50 0.46 -5.95
N GLN A 120 27.48 1.10 -7.11
CA GLN A 120 27.03 2.49 -7.28
C GLN A 120 25.68 2.53 -8.01
N VAL A 121 24.80 3.46 -7.63
CA VAL A 121 23.56 3.75 -8.37
C VAL A 121 23.91 4.55 -9.65
N PRO A 122 23.54 4.07 -10.85
CA PRO A 122 23.74 4.81 -12.11
C PRO A 122 23.04 6.18 -12.11
N GLU A 123 23.70 7.22 -12.63
CA GLU A 123 23.17 8.61 -12.65
C GLU A 123 21.80 8.74 -13.34
N GLN A 124 21.53 7.93 -14.36
CA GLN A 124 20.25 7.90 -15.07
C GLN A 124 19.06 7.48 -14.19
N LEU A 125 19.34 6.75 -13.10
CA LEU A 125 18.37 6.32 -12.09
C LEU A 125 18.29 7.30 -10.91
N HIS A 126 19.03 8.42 -10.95
CA HIS A 126 18.93 9.50 -9.95
C HIS A 126 17.70 10.40 -10.15
N ARG A 127 16.87 10.09 -11.15
CA ARG A 127 15.60 10.78 -11.35
C ARG A 127 14.61 10.31 -10.29
N PRO A 128 13.68 11.16 -9.83
CA PRO A 128 12.63 10.77 -8.90
C PRO A 128 11.68 9.81 -9.63
N PHE A 129 12.05 8.53 -9.71
CA PHE A 129 11.18 7.50 -10.22
C PHE A 129 10.17 7.21 -9.12
N TYR A 130 8.90 7.40 -9.44
CA TYR A 130 7.83 7.17 -8.49
C TYR A 130 7.81 5.72 -8.09
N VAL A 131 7.65 5.55 -6.79
CA VAL A 131 7.83 4.31 -6.06
C VAL A 131 6.94 3.22 -6.68
N ASN A 132 7.54 2.33 -7.49
CA ASN A 132 6.92 1.11 -8.00
C ASN A 132 6.86 0.06 -6.87
N LEU A 133 6.25 0.46 -5.76
CA LEU A 133 5.87 -0.45 -4.69
C LEU A 133 4.66 -1.21 -5.19
N LEU A 134 4.94 -2.42 -5.68
CA LEU A 134 4.01 -3.39 -6.23
C LEU A 134 2.61 -3.24 -5.64
N GLN A 135 1.63 -3.01 -6.53
CA GLN A 135 0.21 -3.17 -6.24
C GLN A 135 0.00 -4.60 -5.73
N ARG A 136 -0.29 -4.75 -4.44
CA ARG A 136 -0.89 -6.01 -3.97
C ARG A 136 -2.37 -5.91 -4.25
N GLU A 137 -2.77 -6.32 -5.44
CA GLU A 137 -4.12 -6.86 -5.59
C GLU A 137 -4.12 -8.13 -4.73
N ASP A 138 -4.76 -8.13 -3.56
CA ASP A 138 -5.11 -9.42 -2.97
C ASP A 138 -6.34 -9.92 -3.71
N TRP A 139 -6.10 -11.01 -4.42
CA TRP A 139 -7.14 -11.78 -5.03
C TRP A 139 -7.78 -12.55 -3.89
N ALA A 140 -8.82 -11.99 -3.28
CA ALA A 140 -9.84 -12.81 -2.65
C ALA A 140 -10.58 -13.54 -3.78
N THR A 141 -9.88 -14.52 -4.34
CA THR A 141 -10.32 -15.24 -5.52
C THR A 141 -11.52 -16.11 -5.19
N ALA A 142 -12.71 -15.53 -5.22
CA ALA A 142 -13.92 -16.27 -5.53
C ALA A 142 -13.98 -16.40 -7.05
N PHE A 143 -13.18 -17.30 -7.64
CA PHE A 143 -13.50 -17.77 -8.98
C PHE A 143 -14.87 -18.42 -8.89
N THR A 144 -15.81 -17.96 -9.71
CA THR A 144 -17.06 -18.70 -9.86
C THR A 144 -16.78 -20.04 -10.52
N ARG A 145 -17.59 -21.05 -10.19
CA ARG A 145 -17.60 -22.33 -10.90
C ARG A 145 -17.66 -22.03 -12.40
N ARG A 146 -16.58 -22.38 -13.12
CA ARG A 146 -16.39 -22.25 -14.59
C ARG A 146 -15.69 -20.98 -15.11
N GLY A 147 -15.04 -20.17 -14.26
CA GLY A 147 -14.11 -19.12 -14.72
C GLY A 147 -14.78 -17.96 -15.45
N LYS A 148 -16.01 -17.59 -15.05
CA LYS A 148 -16.77 -16.52 -15.71
C LYS A 148 -16.43 -15.12 -15.23
N PHE A 149 -15.95 -14.96 -14.00
CA PHE A 149 -15.44 -13.69 -13.48
C PHE A 149 -14.62 -13.90 -12.20
N ALA A 150 -13.89 -12.87 -11.80
CA ALA A 150 -13.14 -12.77 -10.56
C ALA A 150 -13.60 -11.55 -9.74
N LEU A 151 -13.45 -11.66 -8.42
CA LEU A 151 -13.66 -10.57 -7.47
C LEU A 151 -12.31 -10.23 -6.84
N ARG A 152 -11.99 -8.93 -6.70
CA ARG A 152 -10.73 -8.48 -6.07
C ARG A 152 -10.92 -7.21 -5.27
N ILE A 153 -10.11 -7.04 -4.22
CA ILE A 153 -9.93 -5.76 -3.54
C ILE A 153 -8.58 -5.18 -3.99
N GLY A 154 -8.61 -3.97 -4.50
CA GLY A 154 -7.42 -3.19 -4.77
C GLY A 154 -7.07 -2.34 -3.55
N THR A 155 -5.78 -2.14 -3.30
CA THR A 155 -5.29 -1.18 -2.31
C THR A 155 -5.09 0.24 -2.88
N ASP A 156 -5.23 0.40 -4.21
CA ASP A 156 -4.71 1.54 -4.99
C ASP A 156 -5.71 2.03 -6.06
N ASP A 157 -7.01 1.95 -5.80
CA ASP A 157 -7.98 2.61 -6.66
C ASP A 157 -8.23 4.06 -6.22
N CYS A 158 -8.53 4.92 -7.20
CA CYS A 158 -8.92 6.31 -6.94
C CYS A 158 -10.31 6.42 -6.31
N GLU A 159 -10.96 5.30 -5.98
CA GLU A 159 -12.32 5.26 -5.46
C GLU A 159 -12.28 5.14 -3.92
N PRO A 160 -12.57 6.23 -3.19
CA PRO A 160 -12.41 6.24 -1.74
C PRO A 160 -13.47 5.39 -1.00
N ARG A 161 -14.61 5.06 -1.63
CA ARG A 161 -15.69 4.30 -0.99
C ARG A 161 -15.34 2.81 -0.91
N PRO A 162 -15.80 2.08 0.12
CA PRO A 162 -15.60 0.63 0.20
C PRO A 162 -16.17 -0.12 -1.00
N HIS A 163 -15.34 -0.89 -1.70
CA HIS A 163 -15.75 -1.61 -2.90
C HIS A 163 -14.87 -2.81 -3.23
N PHE A 164 -15.37 -3.64 -4.14
CA PHE A 164 -14.61 -4.69 -4.82
C PHE A 164 -14.71 -4.49 -6.33
N HIS A 165 -13.76 -5.04 -7.06
CA HIS A 165 -13.78 -5.05 -8.52
C HIS A 165 -14.34 -6.37 -9.02
N TYR A 166 -15.38 -6.29 -9.86
CA TYR A 166 -15.85 -7.40 -10.67
C TYR A 166 -15.07 -7.42 -11.98
N VAL A 167 -14.43 -8.53 -12.32
CA VAL A 167 -13.56 -8.65 -13.52
C VAL A 167 -13.96 -9.87 -14.34
N ARG A 168 -14.32 -9.66 -15.61
CA ARG A 168 -14.64 -10.71 -16.60
C ARG A 168 -13.35 -11.32 -17.20
N PRO A 169 -13.43 -12.46 -17.92
CA PRO A 169 -12.25 -13.17 -18.42
C PRO A 169 -11.54 -12.41 -19.55
N ASP A 170 -12.24 -11.50 -20.22
CA ASP A 170 -11.68 -10.58 -21.22
C ASP A 170 -10.95 -9.37 -20.60
N GLY A 171 -10.88 -9.30 -19.27
CA GLY A 171 -10.25 -8.20 -18.53
C GLY A 171 -11.14 -6.98 -18.32
N THR A 172 -12.36 -6.96 -18.88
CA THR A 172 -13.33 -5.89 -18.62
C THR A 172 -13.91 -6.02 -17.21
N GLY A 173 -14.31 -4.91 -16.61
CA GLY A 173 -14.80 -4.93 -15.23
C GLY A 173 -15.22 -3.58 -14.72
N ALA A 174 -15.70 -3.54 -13.49
CA ALA A 174 -16.04 -2.29 -12.81
C ALA A 174 -16.00 -2.44 -11.29
N ALA A 175 -15.84 -1.29 -10.62
CA ALA A 175 -15.89 -1.17 -9.17
C ALA A 175 -17.35 -1.22 -8.69
N VAL A 176 -17.62 -2.09 -7.72
CA VAL A 176 -18.93 -2.31 -7.10
C VAL A 176 -18.84 -2.01 -5.62
N SER A 177 -19.73 -1.14 -5.12
CA SER A 177 -19.74 -0.78 -3.70
C SER A 177 -19.98 -1.99 -2.79
N LEU A 178 -19.24 -2.06 -1.68
CA LEU A 178 -19.46 -3.02 -0.60
C LEU A 178 -20.62 -2.61 0.33
N THR A 179 -21.08 -1.35 0.23
CA THR A 179 -22.05 -0.76 1.18
C THR A 179 -23.44 -0.53 0.57
N GLU A 180 -23.55 -0.57 -0.76
CA GLU A 180 -24.79 -0.37 -1.50
C GLU A 180 -24.76 -1.14 -2.83
N PRO A 181 -25.91 -1.48 -3.44
CA PRO A 181 -25.96 -2.20 -4.71
C PRO A 181 -25.72 -1.24 -5.90
N ALA A 182 -24.56 -0.57 -5.91
CA ALA A 182 -24.23 0.48 -6.87
C ALA A 182 -22.87 0.26 -7.54
N TRP A 183 -22.80 0.68 -8.80
CA TRP A 183 -21.54 0.85 -9.53
C TRP A 183 -20.85 2.14 -9.09
N LEU A 184 -19.54 2.06 -8.88
CA LEU A 184 -18.72 3.22 -8.49
C LEU A 184 -17.91 3.78 -9.66
N SER A 185 -17.49 2.92 -10.59
CA SER A 185 -17.00 3.31 -11.90
C SER A 185 -18.00 2.89 -12.99
N PRO A 186 -18.09 3.62 -14.12
CA PRO A 186 -18.95 3.21 -15.22
C PRO A 186 -18.48 1.85 -15.75
N ALA A 187 -19.36 0.86 -15.69
CA ALA A 187 -19.21 -0.36 -16.47
C ALA A 187 -19.62 -0.03 -17.91
N GLU A 188 -18.69 -0.08 -18.86
CA GLU A 188 -19.00 0.10 -20.28
C GLU A 188 -20.07 -0.92 -20.74
N ASP A 189 -20.15 -2.09 -20.07
CA ASP A 189 -21.18 -3.11 -20.26
C ASP A 189 -21.81 -3.56 -18.93
N ARG A 190 -23.09 -3.21 -18.72
CA ARG A 190 -23.88 -3.63 -17.54
C ARG A 190 -24.03 -5.15 -17.48
N LEU A 191 -24.02 -5.71 -16.27
CA LEU A 191 -24.28 -7.13 -16.03
C LEU A 191 -25.69 -7.54 -16.49
N SER A 192 -25.79 -8.71 -17.12
CA SER A 192 -27.09 -9.34 -17.39
C SER A 192 -27.81 -9.71 -16.08
N PRO A 193 -29.14 -9.93 -16.10
CA PRO A 193 -29.87 -10.45 -14.95
C PRO A 193 -29.27 -11.74 -14.37
N GLU A 194 -28.79 -12.62 -15.24
CA GLU A 194 -28.13 -13.88 -14.88
C GLU A 194 -26.77 -13.63 -14.21
N GLU A 195 -25.95 -12.73 -14.77
CA GLU A 195 -24.66 -12.35 -14.16
C GLU A 195 -24.84 -11.71 -12.77
N ARG A 196 -25.87 -10.86 -12.59
CA ARG A 196 -26.20 -10.29 -11.27
C ARG A 196 -26.64 -11.35 -10.27
N SER A 197 -27.45 -12.31 -10.71
CA SER A 197 -27.91 -13.41 -9.86
C SER A 197 -26.75 -14.33 -9.46
N GLU A 198 -25.82 -14.58 -10.38
CA GLU A 198 -24.62 -15.37 -10.12
C GLU A 198 -23.65 -14.65 -9.16
N LEU A 199 -23.45 -13.34 -9.34
CA LEU A 199 -22.68 -12.51 -8.42
C LEU A 199 -23.27 -12.55 -7.00
N ALA A 200 -24.57 -12.32 -6.86
CA ALA A 200 -25.25 -12.35 -5.57
C ALA A 200 -25.13 -13.73 -4.89
N ALA A 201 -25.28 -14.82 -5.65
CA ALA A 201 -25.13 -16.18 -5.13
C ALA A 201 -23.70 -16.48 -4.66
N VAL A 202 -22.68 -15.97 -5.36
CA VAL A 202 -21.27 -16.14 -4.99
C VAL A 202 -20.93 -15.38 -3.73
N LEU A 203 -21.35 -14.11 -3.63
CA LEU A 203 -21.12 -13.27 -2.45
C LEU A 203 -21.76 -13.83 -1.19
N ALA A 204 -22.96 -14.42 -1.31
CA ALA A 204 -23.65 -15.09 -0.21
C ALA A 204 -23.09 -16.50 0.11
N GLY A 205 -22.28 -17.07 -0.79
CA GLY A 205 -21.67 -18.38 -0.62
C GLY A 205 -20.56 -18.39 0.44
N PRO A 206 -20.17 -19.57 0.93
CA PRO A 206 -19.07 -19.70 1.89
C PRO A 206 -17.74 -19.22 1.27
N ALA A 207 -16.93 -18.51 2.05
CA ALA A 207 -15.60 -18.13 1.63
C ALA A 207 -14.72 -19.37 1.36
N PRO A 208 -13.89 -19.39 0.30
CA PRO A 208 -13.09 -20.56 -0.07
C PRO A 208 -11.89 -20.85 0.87
N SER A 209 -11.62 -19.98 1.85
CA SER A 209 -10.48 -20.11 2.76
C SER A 209 -10.86 -20.85 4.05
N TYR A 210 -10.08 -21.88 4.41
CA TYR A 210 -10.20 -22.61 5.69
C TYR A 210 -10.04 -21.69 6.92
N TYR A 211 -9.39 -20.53 6.76
CA TYR A 211 -9.08 -19.60 7.83
C TYR A 211 -10.10 -18.46 8.02
N PHE A 212 -11.15 -18.38 7.19
CA PHE A 212 -12.20 -17.37 7.33
C PHE A 212 -13.58 -18.03 7.47
N PRO A 213 -14.14 -18.11 8.70
CA PRO A 213 -15.49 -18.62 8.90
C PRO A 213 -16.50 -17.53 8.51
N GLY A 214 -16.96 -17.53 7.26
CA GLY A 214 -17.96 -16.57 6.79
C GLY A 214 -18.29 -16.69 5.31
N THR A 215 -19.04 -15.71 4.80
CA THR A 215 -19.36 -15.62 3.37
C THR A 215 -18.21 -14.97 2.58
N VAL A 216 -18.23 -15.12 1.26
CA VAL A 216 -17.32 -14.38 0.37
C VAL A 216 -17.45 -12.88 0.59
N TYR A 217 -18.66 -12.36 0.79
CA TYR A 217 -18.89 -10.95 1.09
C TYR A 217 -18.19 -10.50 2.38
N GLN A 218 -18.34 -11.25 3.48
CA GLN A 218 -17.65 -10.93 4.74
C GLN A 218 -16.13 -11.00 4.59
N ALA A 219 -15.61 -11.95 3.80
CA ALA A 219 -14.19 -12.01 3.50
C ALA A 219 -13.69 -10.77 2.72
N LEU A 220 -14.51 -10.23 1.81
CA LEU A 220 -14.20 -8.98 1.09
C LEU A 220 -14.23 -7.75 2.02
N LEU A 221 -15.15 -7.69 2.98
CA LEU A 221 -15.17 -6.61 3.99
C LEU A 221 -13.92 -6.64 4.88
N ALA A 222 -13.57 -7.81 5.39
CA ALA A 222 -12.37 -8.00 6.20
C ALA A 222 -11.10 -7.67 5.40
N LEU A 223 -11.05 -8.09 4.12
CA LEU A 223 -9.94 -7.75 3.24
C LEU A 223 -9.87 -6.24 2.97
N TRP A 224 -11.00 -5.58 2.72
CA TRP A 224 -11.04 -4.12 2.59
C TRP A 224 -10.49 -3.43 3.85
N ASN A 225 -10.91 -3.86 5.03
CA ASN A 225 -10.43 -3.27 6.28
C ASN A 225 -8.95 -3.49 6.53
N ASP A 226 -8.45 -4.70 6.27
CA ASP A 226 -7.03 -5.02 6.39
C ASP A 226 -6.17 -4.18 5.44
N GLN A 227 -6.66 -3.99 4.21
CA GLN A 227 -5.97 -3.26 3.16
C GLN A 227 -6.09 -1.73 3.24
N ASN A 228 -7.27 -1.22 3.62
CA ASN A 228 -7.64 0.18 3.49
C ASN A 228 -8.07 0.83 4.82
N GLY A 229 -8.49 0.06 5.84
CA GLY A 229 -9.05 0.59 7.10
C GLY A 229 -8.07 1.33 8.01
N GLY A 230 -6.76 1.17 7.79
CA GLY A 230 -5.70 1.92 8.48
C GLY A 230 -5.37 3.28 7.86
N ASP A 231 -5.93 3.60 6.69
CA ASP A 231 -5.62 4.80 5.92
C ASP A 231 -6.66 5.89 6.14
N SER A 232 -6.20 7.11 6.42
CA SER A 232 -7.03 8.29 6.69
C SER A 232 -7.96 8.72 5.54
N PHE A 233 -7.88 8.04 4.39
CA PHE A 233 -8.66 8.32 3.19
C PHE A 233 -9.85 7.37 3.00
N HIS A 234 -9.84 6.21 3.66
CA HIS A 234 -10.87 5.20 3.50
C HIS A 234 -11.56 4.95 4.85
N ALA A 235 -12.88 4.88 4.83
CA ALA A 235 -13.63 4.48 6.01
C ALA A 235 -13.53 2.95 6.17
N PRO A 236 -13.20 2.44 7.38
CA PRO A 236 -13.41 1.04 7.66
C PRO A 236 -14.91 0.72 7.54
N VAL A 237 -15.21 -0.50 7.13
CA VAL A 237 -16.57 -1.03 7.04
C VAL A 237 -16.83 -1.95 8.22
N ASP A 238 -18.08 -2.01 8.67
CA ASP A 238 -18.50 -3.02 9.65
C ASP A 238 -18.49 -4.41 8.99
N GLU A 239 -17.67 -5.33 9.49
CA GLU A 239 -17.53 -6.69 8.93
C GLU A 239 -18.78 -7.55 9.16
N ASP A 240 -19.63 -7.15 10.12
CA ASP A 240 -20.92 -7.78 10.40
C ASP A 240 -22.07 -7.14 9.62
N ALA A 241 -21.79 -6.18 8.72
CA ALA A 241 -22.79 -5.52 7.91
C ALA A 241 -23.56 -6.52 7.04
N ALA A 242 -24.86 -6.27 6.89
CA ALA A 242 -25.70 -7.06 5.99
C ALA A 242 -25.29 -6.83 4.54
N MET A 243 -25.16 -7.92 3.77
CA MET A 243 -24.86 -7.86 2.34
C MET A 243 -25.94 -7.08 1.59
N PRO A 244 -25.58 -6.08 0.76
CA PRO A 244 -26.52 -5.40 -0.13
C PRO A 244 -27.22 -6.37 -1.10
N ASP A 245 -28.44 -6.02 -1.51
CA ASP A 245 -29.17 -6.78 -2.53
C ASP A 245 -28.61 -6.49 -3.93
N TYR A 246 -27.51 -7.16 -4.28
CA TYR A 246 -26.84 -7.03 -5.58
C TYR A 246 -27.65 -7.59 -6.76
N SER A 247 -28.82 -8.21 -6.54
CA SER A 247 -29.76 -8.47 -7.65
C SER A 247 -30.31 -7.16 -8.24
N ARG A 248 -30.31 -6.08 -7.43
CA ARG A 248 -30.78 -4.74 -7.79
C ARG A 248 -29.67 -3.81 -8.28
N LEU A 249 -28.50 -4.35 -8.62
CA LEU A 249 -27.34 -3.56 -9.03
C LEU A 249 -27.70 -2.60 -10.17
N SER A 250 -27.78 -1.32 -9.82
CA SER A 250 -28.17 -0.23 -10.72
C SER A 250 -26.99 0.70 -10.91
N GLY A 251 -26.79 1.18 -12.15
CA GLY A 251 -25.84 2.26 -12.41
C GLY A 251 -26.30 3.57 -11.82
N PRO A 252 -25.38 4.53 -11.56
CA PRO A 252 -25.81 5.91 -11.37
C PRO A 252 -26.68 6.32 -12.58
N PRO A 253 -27.64 7.24 -12.39
CA PRO A 253 -28.27 7.88 -13.54
C PRO A 253 -27.17 8.41 -14.45
N LEU A 254 -27.29 8.14 -15.76
CA LEU A 254 -26.39 8.74 -16.73
C LEU A 254 -26.44 10.26 -16.55
N PRO A 255 -25.30 10.97 -16.54
CA PRO A 255 -25.32 12.41 -16.74
C PRO A 255 -25.94 12.76 -18.10
#